data_AF-A0A4S8M8U2-F1
#
_entry.id   AF-A0A4S8M8U2-F1
#
_cell.length_a   1.000
_cell.length_b   1.000
_cell.length_c   1.000
_cell.angle_alpha   90.00
_cell.angle_beta   90.00
_cell.angle_gamma   90.00
#
_symmetry.space_group_name_H-M   'P 1'
#
loop_
_entity.id
_entity.type
_entity.pdbx_description
1 polymer ?
#
loop_
_entity_poly.entity_id
_entity_poly.type
_entity_poly.pdbx_seq_one_letter_code
_entity_poly.pdbx_strand_id
1 'polypeptide(L)'
;MLISSSLSCSLFTVKFPSGTYNVPRNAFDLYTPRMVKGKGKDKVGLCPICIESVKRGGEGKKVWLSMKFSAYNYHLQYRHGISASSGQPYLPPIAFRITVRRFPQKTEKAVIKEGKCHQCKKWVAVEGVKDVEVKVKEMFWWKHAASCHGPSNQDVRTIFEQDEYFQKLEGFGA
;
A
#
# COMPACT_ATOMS: atom_id res chain seq x y z
N MET A 1 23.22 -32.71 -11.68
CA MET A 1 21.77 -32.96 -11.86
C MET A 1 21.01 -32.05 -10.91
N LEU A 2 19.86 -31.56 -11.38
CA LEU A 2 19.14 -30.37 -10.93
C LEU A 2 18.61 -30.48 -9.49
N ILE A 3 18.99 -29.54 -8.62
CA ILE A 3 18.27 -29.31 -7.35
C ILE A 3 16.97 -28.58 -7.71
N SER A 4 15.87 -29.30 -7.55
CA SER A 4 14.49 -28.85 -7.77
C SER A 4 14.19 -27.58 -6.98
N SER A 5 13.95 -26.48 -7.68
CA SER A 5 13.60 -25.18 -7.11
C SER A 5 12.09 -25.03 -6.92
N SER A 6 11.46 -25.95 -6.20
CA SER A 6 10.12 -25.75 -5.66
C SER A 6 10.24 -25.12 -4.27
N LEU A 7 10.55 -23.81 -4.23
CA LEU A 7 10.41 -22.99 -3.02
C LEU A 7 8.92 -22.77 -2.76
N SER A 8 8.23 -23.81 -2.29
CA SER A 8 6.96 -23.65 -1.60
C SER A 8 7.27 -22.97 -0.27
N CYS A 9 6.95 -21.69 -0.13
CA CYS A 9 6.85 -21.08 1.18
C CYS A 9 5.68 -21.77 1.91
N SER A 10 6.02 -22.78 2.72
CA SER A 10 5.10 -23.66 3.45
C SER A 10 4.37 -22.96 4.60
N LEU A 11 4.74 -21.72 4.92
CA LEU A 11 4.18 -20.92 6.01
C LEU A 11 2.65 -20.80 5.98
N PHE A 12 2.05 -20.76 4.79
CA PHE A 12 0.60 -20.56 4.63
C PHE A 12 -0.08 -21.58 3.70
N THR A 13 0.65 -22.60 3.24
CA THR A 13 0.12 -23.64 2.31
C THR A 13 -0.60 -23.06 1.07
N VAL A 14 -0.17 -21.88 0.60
CA VAL A 14 -0.78 -21.23 -0.57
C VAL A 14 -0.06 -21.67 -1.84
N LYS A 15 -0.81 -22.14 -2.86
CA LYS A 15 -0.25 -22.35 -4.20
C LYS A 15 0.18 -21.00 -4.78
N PHE A 16 1.49 -20.78 -4.86
CA PHE A 16 2.02 -19.54 -5.40
C PHE A 16 1.69 -19.38 -6.89
N PRO A 17 1.32 -18.18 -7.34
CA PRO A 17 1.15 -17.90 -8.75
C PRO A 17 2.49 -18.04 -9.49
N SER A 18 2.43 -18.29 -10.80
CA SER A 18 3.60 -18.39 -11.68
C SER A 18 4.63 -17.27 -11.43
N GLY A 19 5.92 -17.58 -11.43
CA GLY A 19 7.00 -16.59 -11.30
C GLY A 19 8.12 -17.10 -10.40
N THR A 20 9.15 -16.28 -10.22
CA THR A 20 10.25 -16.54 -9.29
C THR A 20 9.96 -15.83 -7.96
N TYR A 21 10.17 -16.53 -6.85
CA TYR A 21 10.06 -15.95 -5.52
C TYR A 21 11.10 -14.84 -5.33
N ASN A 22 10.68 -13.74 -4.74
CA ASN A 22 11.50 -12.58 -4.45
C ASN A 22 11.40 -12.26 -2.96
N VAL A 23 12.52 -12.39 -2.27
CA VAL A 23 12.62 -12.27 -0.81
C VAL A 23 12.30 -10.82 -0.39
N PRO A 24 11.40 -10.61 0.58
CA PRO A 24 11.11 -9.27 1.11
C PRO A 24 12.25 -8.74 1.98
N ARG A 25 12.23 -7.43 2.27
CA ARG A 25 13.24 -6.80 3.12
C ARG A 25 13.18 -7.28 4.58
N ASN A 26 11.96 -7.51 5.07
CA ASN A 26 11.66 -8.09 6.38
C ASN A 26 10.25 -8.71 6.38
N ALA A 27 9.82 -9.27 7.51
CA ALA A 27 8.52 -9.92 7.68
C ALA A 27 7.32 -8.99 7.38
N PHE A 28 7.45 -7.70 7.70
CA PHE A 28 6.37 -6.71 7.58
C PHE A 28 6.38 -5.92 6.27
N ASP A 29 7.33 -6.15 5.37
CA ASP A 29 7.45 -5.40 4.11
C ASP A 29 6.28 -5.70 3.17
N LEU A 30 5.30 -4.81 3.08
CA LEU A 30 4.16 -4.90 2.17
C LEU A 30 4.44 -4.37 0.76
N TYR A 31 5.61 -3.75 0.53
CA TYR A 31 5.95 -3.14 -0.75
C TYR A 31 6.68 -4.11 -1.68
N THR A 32 7.59 -4.94 -1.18
CA THR A 32 8.39 -5.80 -2.07
C THR A 32 7.52 -6.91 -2.68
N PRO A 33 7.45 -7.05 -4.02
CA PRO A 33 6.66 -8.12 -4.63
C PRO A 33 7.24 -9.46 -4.21
N ARG A 34 6.39 -10.37 -3.72
CA ARG A 34 6.82 -11.73 -3.36
C ARG A 34 7.11 -12.60 -4.57
N MET A 35 6.51 -12.26 -5.72
CA MET A 35 6.70 -12.97 -6.98
C MET A 35 7.04 -11.98 -8.09
N VAL A 36 8.04 -12.31 -8.89
CA VAL A 36 8.48 -11.54 -10.06
C VAL A 36 8.61 -12.45 -11.28
N LYS A 37 8.46 -11.90 -12.49
CA LYS A 37 8.75 -12.60 -13.73
C LYS A 37 9.24 -11.62 -14.81
N GLY A 38 9.84 -12.16 -15.87
CA GLY A 38 10.42 -11.36 -16.95
C GLY A 38 11.78 -10.74 -16.57
N LYS A 39 12.38 -10.03 -17.53
CA LYS A 39 13.69 -9.37 -17.40
C LYS A 39 13.65 -7.99 -18.04
N GLY A 40 14.53 -7.09 -17.61
CA GLY A 40 14.66 -5.75 -18.20
C GLY A 40 13.33 -4.99 -18.25
N LYS A 41 12.90 -4.58 -19.46
CA LYS A 41 11.65 -3.85 -19.68
C LYS A 41 10.39 -4.67 -19.40
N ASP A 42 10.48 -5.99 -19.54
CA ASP A 42 9.36 -6.92 -19.35
C ASP A 42 9.30 -7.44 -17.90
N LYS A 43 10.17 -6.96 -17.02
CA LYS A 43 10.16 -7.32 -15.60
C LYS A 43 8.89 -6.78 -14.95
N VAL A 44 8.09 -7.70 -14.42
CA VAL A 44 6.86 -7.40 -13.69
C VAL A 44 6.90 -7.98 -12.28
N GLY A 45 6.27 -7.28 -11.34
CA GLY A 45 6.04 -7.72 -9.98
C GLY A 45 4.56 -7.95 -9.73
N LEU A 46 4.22 -9.00 -9.00
CA LEU A 46 2.87 -9.24 -8.54
C LEU A 46 2.57 -8.36 -7.33
N CYS A 47 1.43 -7.66 -7.33
CA CYS A 47 0.96 -6.92 -6.16
C CYS A 47 0.64 -7.91 -5.01
N PRO A 48 1.31 -7.83 -3.85
CA PRO A 48 1.09 -8.75 -2.73
C PRO A 48 -0.26 -8.51 -2.04
N ILE A 49 -0.89 -7.35 -2.21
CA ILE A 49 -2.17 -7.00 -1.56
C ILE A 49 -3.36 -7.42 -2.44
N CYS A 50 -3.33 -7.13 -3.74
CA CYS A 50 -4.44 -7.49 -4.64
C CYS A 50 -4.68 -9.00 -4.71
N ILE A 51 -3.65 -9.83 -4.56
CA ILE A 51 -3.80 -11.29 -4.62
C ILE A 51 -4.50 -11.85 -3.39
N GLU A 52 -4.39 -11.19 -2.24
CA GLU A 52 -5.07 -11.61 -1.02
C GLU A 52 -6.58 -11.62 -1.21
N SER A 53 -7.27 -12.51 -0.51
CA SER A 53 -8.74 -12.60 -0.61
C SER A 53 -9.42 -11.33 -0.09
N VAL A 54 -10.64 -11.06 -0.55
CA VAL A 54 -11.47 -9.96 -0.02
C VAL A 54 -11.69 -10.08 1.49
N LYS A 55 -11.77 -11.32 2.02
CA LYS A 55 -11.87 -11.56 3.47
C LYS A 55 -10.65 -11.06 4.26
N ARG A 56 -9.48 -10.99 3.62
CA ARG A 56 -8.23 -10.45 4.20
C ARG A 56 -7.95 -9.00 3.78
N GLY A 57 -8.94 -8.31 3.21
CA GLY A 57 -8.80 -6.93 2.73
C GLY A 57 -8.12 -6.77 1.35
N GLY A 58 -7.85 -7.87 0.65
CA GLY A 58 -7.31 -7.85 -0.72
C GLY A 58 -8.40 -7.82 -1.81
N GLU A 59 -8.02 -8.11 -3.06
CA GLU A 59 -8.95 -8.09 -4.21
C GLU A 59 -9.24 -9.49 -4.79
N GLY A 60 -8.52 -10.51 -4.36
CA GLY A 60 -8.56 -11.87 -4.93
C GLY A 60 -8.06 -11.95 -6.38
N LYS A 61 -7.24 -10.98 -6.82
CA LYS A 61 -6.83 -10.80 -8.22
C LYS A 61 -5.33 -10.85 -8.39
N LYS A 62 -4.87 -11.54 -9.44
CA LYS A 62 -3.47 -11.57 -9.86
C LYS A 62 -3.12 -10.32 -10.67
N VAL A 63 -2.60 -9.29 -10.00
CA VAL A 63 -2.24 -8.01 -10.63
C VAL A 63 -0.73 -7.93 -10.84
N TRP A 64 -0.28 -8.21 -12.07
CA TRP A 64 1.12 -8.08 -12.49
C TRP A 64 1.38 -6.70 -13.07
N LEU A 65 2.37 -5.98 -12.51
CA LEU A 65 2.65 -4.60 -12.89
C LEU A 65 4.10 -4.44 -13.31
N SER A 66 4.34 -3.59 -14.32
CA SER A 66 5.71 -3.28 -14.76
C SER A 66 6.51 -2.65 -13.63
N MET A 67 7.72 -3.18 -13.42
CA MET A 67 8.66 -2.62 -12.44
C MET A 67 9.49 -1.48 -13.03
N LYS A 68 9.73 -1.47 -14.35
CA LYS A 68 10.57 -0.45 -15.01
C LYS A 68 9.85 0.89 -15.17
N PHE A 69 8.55 0.87 -15.49
CA PHE A 69 7.77 2.10 -15.76
C PHE A 69 7.00 2.60 -14.55
N SER A 70 7.53 2.36 -13.34
CA SER A 70 6.94 2.76 -12.04
C SER A 70 5.47 2.39 -11.81
N ALA A 71 4.84 1.59 -12.68
CA ALA A 71 3.44 1.15 -12.55
C ALA A 71 3.22 0.38 -11.24
N TYR A 72 4.17 -0.50 -10.90
CA TYR A 72 4.18 -1.20 -9.62
C TYR A 72 4.21 -0.21 -8.43
N ASN A 73 5.15 0.72 -8.46
CA ASN A 73 5.34 1.70 -7.40
C ASN A 73 4.10 2.62 -7.23
N TYR A 74 3.57 3.14 -8.33
CA TYR A 74 2.36 3.97 -8.34
C TYR A 74 1.17 3.21 -7.75
N HIS A 75 1.00 1.95 -8.14
CA HIS A 75 -0.09 1.11 -7.62
C HIS A 75 0.02 0.94 -6.11
N LEU A 76 1.17 0.50 -5.59
CA LEU A 76 1.32 0.30 -4.13
C LEU A 76 1.09 1.60 -3.35
N GLN A 77 1.63 2.74 -3.84
CA GLN A 77 1.48 4.02 -3.14
C GLN A 77 0.07 4.59 -3.18
N TYR A 78 -0.63 4.54 -4.32
CA TYR A 78 -1.88 5.28 -4.51
C TYR A 78 -3.14 4.41 -4.57
N ARG A 79 -3.00 3.08 -4.71
CA ARG A 79 -4.10 2.12 -4.59
C ARG A 79 -4.17 1.48 -3.21
N HIS A 80 -3.03 1.34 -2.53
CA HIS A 80 -2.92 0.67 -1.24
C HIS A 80 -2.27 1.50 -0.12
N GLY A 81 -1.73 2.69 -0.43
CA GLY A 81 -1.13 3.53 0.59
C GLY A 81 0.15 2.97 1.21
N ILE A 82 0.93 2.18 0.46
CA ILE A 82 2.18 1.58 0.95
C ILE A 82 3.38 2.40 0.48
N SER A 83 4.23 2.79 1.42
CA SER A 83 5.48 3.50 1.15
C SER A 83 6.53 2.60 0.50
N ALA A 84 7.16 3.12 -0.55
CA ALA A 84 8.28 2.43 -1.22
C ALA A 84 9.57 2.38 -0.38
N SER A 85 9.75 3.39 0.50
CA SER A 85 10.94 3.51 1.33
C SER A 85 10.87 2.59 2.54
N SER A 86 9.79 2.64 3.32
CA SER A 86 9.63 1.82 4.53
C SER A 86 9.06 0.42 4.25
N GLY A 87 8.37 0.22 3.13
CA GLY A 87 7.60 -1.00 2.90
C GLY A 87 6.32 -1.10 3.72
N GLN A 88 5.94 -0.03 4.43
CA GLN A 88 4.84 0.00 5.38
C GLN A 88 3.69 0.89 4.91
N PRO A 89 2.46 0.73 5.45
CA PRO A 89 1.36 1.66 5.20
C PRO A 89 1.70 3.08 5.64
N TYR A 90 1.15 4.07 4.92
CA TYR A 90 1.18 5.46 5.35
C TYR A 90 0.32 5.66 6.60
N LEU A 91 0.88 6.36 7.58
CA LEU A 91 0.15 6.74 8.79
C LEU A 91 -1.09 7.58 8.46
N PRO A 92 -2.21 7.36 9.18
CA PRO A 92 -3.42 8.14 8.98
C PRO A 92 -3.26 9.58 9.49
N PRO A 93 -4.17 10.50 9.12
CA PRO A 93 -4.25 11.81 9.75
C PRO A 93 -4.47 11.71 11.26
N ILE A 94 -3.82 12.58 12.04
CA ILE A 94 -3.95 12.60 13.50
C ILE A 94 -5.20 13.33 13.99
N ALA A 95 -5.87 14.06 13.10
CA ALA A 95 -7.14 14.73 13.35
C ALA A 95 -7.83 15.01 12.01
N PHE A 96 -9.15 15.18 12.06
CA PHE A 96 -9.95 15.62 10.91
C PHE A 96 -10.67 16.93 11.21
N ARG A 97 -10.90 17.74 10.18
CA ARG A 97 -11.78 18.90 10.24
C ARG A 97 -12.54 19.06 8.92
N ILE A 98 -13.61 19.84 8.96
CA ILE A 98 -14.36 20.25 7.78
C ILE A 98 -14.13 21.74 7.57
N THR A 99 -13.76 22.13 6.37
CA THR A 99 -13.53 23.53 5.99
C THR A 99 -14.52 23.92 4.90
N VAL A 100 -15.22 25.04 5.09
CA VAL A 100 -16.11 25.60 4.07
C VAL A 100 -15.27 26.24 2.97
N ARG A 101 -15.55 25.92 1.70
CA ARG A 101 -14.86 26.51 0.56
C ARG A 101 -15.48 27.86 0.20
N ARG A 102 -14.63 28.86 -0.02
CA ARG A 102 -15.07 30.19 -0.45
C ARG A 102 -15.38 30.12 -1.95
N PHE A 103 -16.66 30.27 -2.31
CA PHE A 103 -17.17 30.26 -3.70
C PHE A 103 -17.06 28.92 -4.45
N PRO A 104 -17.77 27.86 -4.02
CA PRO A 104 -17.81 26.60 -4.76
C PRO A 104 -18.54 26.77 -6.10
N GLN A 105 -18.02 26.18 -7.17
CA GLN A 105 -18.76 26.05 -8.42
C GLN A 105 -19.84 24.96 -8.33
N LYS A 106 -20.82 24.95 -9.24
CA LYS A 106 -21.97 24.01 -9.23
C LYS A 106 -21.57 22.52 -9.18
N THR A 107 -20.40 22.17 -9.71
CA THR A 107 -19.87 20.79 -9.75
C THR A 107 -18.83 20.51 -8.66
N GLU A 108 -18.65 21.44 -7.73
CA GLU A 108 -17.68 21.35 -6.65
C GLU A 108 -18.36 21.26 -5.29
N LYS A 109 -17.69 20.59 -4.36
CA LYS A 109 -18.16 20.50 -2.98
C LYS A 109 -18.05 21.87 -2.29
N ALA A 110 -19.10 22.22 -1.55
CA ALA A 110 -19.15 23.42 -0.72
C ALA A 110 -18.30 23.32 0.54
N VAL A 111 -18.07 22.10 1.01
CA VAL A 111 -17.19 21.79 2.14
C VAL A 111 -16.13 20.78 1.72
N ILE A 112 -14.99 20.81 2.37
CA ILE A 112 -13.92 19.84 2.15
C ILE A 112 -13.44 19.28 3.48
N LYS A 113 -13.31 17.96 3.55
CA LYS A 113 -12.69 17.26 4.67
C LYS A 113 -11.18 17.37 4.57
N GLU A 114 -10.54 17.79 5.65
CA GLU A 114 -9.10 17.88 5.78
C GLU A 114 -8.60 16.97 6.90
N GLY A 115 -7.41 16.40 6.72
CA GLY A 115 -6.68 15.64 7.71
C GLY A 115 -5.42 16.38 8.17
N LYS A 116 -5.13 16.36 9.47
CA LYS A 116 -3.91 16.95 10.04
C LYS A 116 -2.76 15.97 9.90
N CYS A 117 -1.68 16.39 9.27
CA CYS A 117 -0.48 15.58 9.10
C CYS A 117 0.35 15.47 10.38
N HIS A 118 0.76 14.26 10.73
CA HIS A 118 1.63 14.04 11.88
C HIS A 118 3.04 14.59 11.65
N GLN A 119 3.52 14.65 10.40
CA GLN A 119 4.87 15.11 10.08
C GLN A 119 4.94 16.61 9.86
N CYS A 120 4.30 17.13 8.80
CA CYS A 120 4.37 18.56 8.50
C CYS A 120 3.41 19.43 9.33
N LYS A 121 2.52 18.82 10.14
CA LYS A 121 1.50 19.48 10.98
C LYS A 121 0.46 20.31 10.20
N LYS A 122 0.49 20.30 8.87
CA LYS A 122 -0.48 20.99 8.00
C LYS A 122 -1.80 20.23 7.93
N TRP A 123 -2.87 20.98 7.68
CA TRP A 123 -4.15 20.43 7.27
C TRP A 123 -4.14 20.22 5.76
N VAL A 124 -4.50 19.02 5.33
CA VAL A 124 -4.44 18.59 3.93
C VAL A 124 -5.80 18.04 3.53
N ALA A 125 -6.30 18.44 2.38
CA ALA A 125 -7.53 17.86 1.82
C ALA A 125 -7.39 16.34 1.65
N VAL A 126 -8.30 15.58 2.25
CA VAL A 126 -8.34 14.11 2.14
C VAL A 126 -9.34 13.63 1.09
N GLU A 127 -9.88 14.56 0.31
CA GLU A 127 -10.81 14.28 -0.78
C GLU A 127 -10.64 15.30 -1.93
N GLY A 128 -11.24 14.98 -3.06
CA GLY A 128 -11.27 15.86 -4.23
C GLY A 128 -12.29 16.99 -4.09
N VAL A 129 -11.99 18.10 -4.76
CA VAL A 129 -12.86 19.28 -4.84
C VAL A 129 -14.14 18.99 -5.66
N LYS A 130 -13.98 18.25 -6.76
CA LYS A 130 -15.11 17.89 -7.63
C LYS A 130 -16.01 16.90 -6.91
N ASP A 131 -17.31 17.07 -7.10
CA ASP A 131 -18.31 16.14 -6.60
C ASP A 131 -18.45 14.93 -7.54
N VAL A 132 -17.38 14.12 -7.60
CA VAL A 132 -17.29 12.93 -8.42
C VAL A 132 -16.78 11.78 -7.56
N GLU A 133 -17.41 10.62 -7.71
CA GLU A 133 -16.95 9.42 -7.02
C GLU A 133 -15.59 8.98 -7.56
N VAL A 134 -14.64 8.75 -6.63
CA VAL A 134 -13.32 8.24 -6.94
C VAL A 134 -13.21 6.78 -6.52
N LYS A 135 -12.45 6.00 -7.29
CA LYS A 135 -12.22 4.57 -6.99
C LYS A 135 -11.54 4.32 -5.65
N VAL A 136 -10.73 5.29 -5.19
CA VAL A 136 -9.94 5.21 -3.97
C VAL A 136 -10.05 6.57 -3.27
N LYS A 137 -10.80 6.63 -2.18
CA LYS A 137 -11.07 7.89 -1.47
C LYS A 137 -9.81 8.40 -0.76
N GLU A 138 -9.01 7.49 -0.25
CA GLU A 138 -7.78 7.74 0.52
C GLU A 138 -6.61 8.20 -0.35
N MET A 139 -6.72 8.07 -1.69
CA MET A 139 -5.65 8.44 -2.62
C MET A 139 -5.20 9.90 -2.46
N PHE A 140 -6.11 10.81 -2.11
CA PHE A 140 -5.76 12.22 -1.86
C PHE A 140 -4.80 12.37 -0.68
N TRP A 141 -5.05 11.65 0.41
CA TRP A 141 -4.15 11.59 1.55
C TRP A 141 -2.81 10.95 1.18
N TRP A 142 -2.85 9.81 0.47
CA TRP A 142 -1.63 9.09 0.11
C TRP A 142 -0.72 9.85 -0.83
N LYS A 143 -1.24 10.74 -1.68
CA LYS A 143 -0.43 11.68 -2.47
C LYS A 143 0.39 12.63 -1.61
N HIS A 144 -0.22 13.14 -0.53
CA HIS A 144 0.52 13.94 0.44
C HIS A 144 1.53 13.06 1.20
N ALA A 145 1.10 11.92 1.71
CA ALA A 145 1.95 11.01 2.46
C ALA A 145 3.18 10.56 1.65
N ALA A 146 3.03 10.23 0.37
CA ALA A 146 4.12 9.83 -0.52
C ALA A 146 5.22 10.89 -0.68
N SER A 147 4.87 12.17 -0.58
CA SER A 147 5.82 13.28 -0.70
C SER A 147 6.28 13.84 0.64
N CYS A 148 5.53 13.58 1.72
CA CYS A 148 5.76 14.18 3.04
C CYS A 148 6.27 13.17 4.08
N HIS A 149 5.79 11.92 4.07
CA HIS A 149 6.07 10.93 5.11
C HIS A 149 7.48 10.35 4.94
N GLY A 150 8.38 10.75 5.83
CA GLY A 150 9.73 10.20 5.95
C GLY A 150 9.77 8.94 6.81
N PRO A 151 10.98 8.45 7.14
CA PRO A 151 11.15 7.44 8.18
C PRO A 151 10.56 7.98 9.48
N SER A 152 9.44 7.41 9.90
CA SER A 152 8.76 7.82 11.12
C SER A 152 9.25 6.94 12.27
N ASN A 153 9.49 7.52 13.44
CA ASN A 153 9.72 6.76 14.68
C ASN A 153 8.43 6.16 15.25
N GLN A 154 7.26 6.44 14.65
CA GLN A 154 6.02 5.78 15.05
C GLN A 154 6.03 4.35 14.52
N ASP A 155 5.86 3.43 15.46
CA ASP A 155 5.74 2.02 15.16
C ASP A 155 4.40 1.78 14.45
N VAL A 156 4.45 1.61 13.13
CA VAL A 156 3.29 1.26 12.32
C VAL A 156 2.67 -0.08 12.74
N ARG A 157 3.37 -0.90 13.55
CA ARG A 157 2.85 -2.19 13.98
C ARG A 157 1.60 -2.10 14.83
N THR A 158 1.39 -0.96 15.49
CA THR A 158 0.16 -0.71 16.25
C THR A 158 -1.09 -0.64 15.35
N ILE A 159 -0.92 -0.56 14.04
CA ILE A 159 -2.01 -0.50 13.05
C ILE A 159 -2.41 -1.91 12.59
N PHE A 160 -1.52 -2.91 12.69
CA PHE A 160 -1.87 -4.27 12.30
C PHE A 160 -2.85 -4.89 13.28
N GLU A 161 -3.79 -5.65 12.72
CA GLU A 161 -4.64 -6.54 13.49
C GLU A 161 -3.77 -7.60 14.17
N GLN A 162 -3.96 -7.77 15.48
CA GLN A 162 -3.16 -8.66 16.33
C GLN A 162 -3.64 -10.13 16.18
N ASP A 163 -3.71 -10.60 14.95
CA ASP A 163 -4.19 -11.94 14.59
C ASP A 163 -3.09 -13.01 14.68
N GLU A 164 -3.44 -14.26 14.35
CA GLU A 164 -2.47 -15.35 14.33
C GLU A 164 -1.32 -15.14 13.32
N TYR A 165 -1.54 -14.36 12.27
CA TYR A 165 -0.53 -14.07 11.24
C TYR A 165 0.47 -13.05 11.78
N PHE A 166 0.00 -12.00 12.45
CA PHE A 166 0.83 -11.01 13.11
C PHE A 166 1.77 -11.67 14.14
N GLN A 167 1.22 -12.54 14.99
CA GLN A 167 2.02 -13.27 15.99
C GLN A 167 3.08 -14.17 15.34
N LYS A 168 2.74 -14.85 14.24
CA LYS A 168 3.71 -15.64 13.49
C LYS A 168 4.82 -14.75 12.90
N LEU A 169 4.47 -13.59 12.33
CA LEU A 169 5.42 -12.67 11.71
C LEU A 169 6.40 -12.06 12.72
N GLU A 170 5.94 -11.70 13.93
CA GLU A 170 6.82 -11.23 15.01
C GLU A 170 7.90 -12.26 15.36
N GLY A 171 7.58 -13.56 15.29
CA GLY A 171 8.52 -14.65 15.51
C GLY A 171 9.63 -14.79 14.45
N PHE A 172 9.49 -14.15 13.27
CA PHE A 172 10.49 -14.20 12.19
C PHE A 172 11.41 -12.98 12.13
N GLY A 173 11.30 -12.07 13.11
CA GLY A 173 12.16 -10.90 13.20
C GLY A 173 11.65 -9.70 12.39
N ALA A 174 11.53 -8.57 13.10
CA ALA A 174 11.35 -7.24 12.55
C ALA A 174 12.66 -6.74 11.88
#